data_AF-A0A914M8K6-F1
#
_entry.id   AF-A0A914M8K6-F1
#
_cell.length_a   1.000
_cell.length_b   1.000
_cell.length_c   1.000
_cell.angle_alpha   90.00
_cell.angle_beta   90.00
_cell.angle_gamma   90.00
#
_symmetry.space_group_name_H-M   'P 1'
#
loop_
_entity.id
_entity.type
_entity.pdbx_description
1 polymer ?
#
loop_
_entity_poly.entity_id
_entity_poly.type
_entity_poly.pdbx_seq_one_letter_code
_entity_poly.pdbx_strand_id
1 'polypeptide(L)' 'MSFDLLNILFKFDYFVCILIGFPLNIILIVLIIFKTPEEMKTHSRILIQNCVLDILILITQLFVQVVIKTE' A
#
# COMPACT_ATOMS: atom_id res chain seq x y z
N MET A 1 -14.15 25.62 2.36
CA MET A 1 -14.39 24.88 3.62
C MET A 1 -14.59 23.37 3.40
N SER A 2 -15.52 22.92 2.54
CA SER A 2 -15.66 21.48 2.21
C SER A 2 -14.45 20.90 1.45
N PHE A 3 -13.88 21.65 0.50
CA PHE A 3 -12.69 21.23 -0.26
C PHE A 3 -11.40 21.20 0.57
N ASP A 4 -11.25 22.11 1.53
CA ASP A 4 -10.04 22.16 2.39
C ASP A 4 -9.96 20.95 3.32
N LEU A 5 -11.11 20.55 3.90
CA LEU A 5 -11.19 19.37 4.75
C LEU A 5 -10.86 18.10 3.96
N LEU A 6 -11.37 18.00 2.72
CA LEU A 6 -11.09 16.89 1.81
C LEU A 6 -9.58 16.78 1.52
N ASN A 7 -8.91 17.90 1.23
CA ASN A 7 -7.47 17.93 0.97
C ASN A 7 -6.63 17.54 2.20
N ILE A 8 -7.04 17.95 3.40
CA ILE A 8 -6.38 17.55 4.65
C ILE A 8 -6.54 16.04 4.88
N LEU A 9 -7.73 15.50 4.65
CA LEU A 9 -8.02 14.08 4.76
C LEU A 9 -7.19 13.26 3.77
N PHE A 10 -7.09 13.68 2.51
CA PHE A 10 -6.25 13.02 1.50
C PHE A 10 -4.77 13.04 1.85
N LYS A 11 -4.25 14.16 2.38
CA LYS A 11 -2.85 14.24 2.84
C LYS A 11 -2.58 13.32 4.02
N PHE A 12 -3.52 13.26 4.97
CA PHE A 12 -3.39 12.42 6.15
C PHE A 12 -3.43 10.94 5.77
N ASP A 13 -4.41 10.53 4.96
CA ASP A 13 -4.56 9.16 4.48
C ASP A 13 -3.31 8.70 3.72
N TYR A 14 -2.82 9.55 2.82
CA TYR A 14 -1.59 9.30 2.07
C TYR A 14 -0.36 9.09 2.97
N PHE A 15 -0.19 9.93 3.99
CA PHE A 15 0.93 9.84 4.92
C PHE A 15 0.90 8.53 5.72
N VAL A 16 -0.30 8.15 6.19
CA VAL A 16 -0.54 6.88 6.89
C VAL A 16 -0.29 5.69 5.95
N CYS A 17 -0.80 5.74 4.72
CA CYS A 17 -0.64 4.71 3.71
C CYS A 17 0.84 4.46 3.36
N ILE A 18 1.67 5.50 3.25
CA ILE A 18 3.10 5.34 2.98
C ILE A 18 3.86 4.81 4.18
N LEU A 19 3.67 5.42 5.35
CA LEU A 19 4.45 5.06 6.55
C LEU A 19 4.09 3.70 7.10
N ILE A 20 2.84 3.28 6.97
CA ILE A 20 2.33 2.03 7.53
C ILE A 20 2.16 0.99 6.44
N GLY A 21 1.48 1.34 5.34
CA GLY A 21 1.12 0.39 4.28
C GLY A 21 2.31 -0.21 3.55
N PHE A 22 3.37 0.57 3.30
CA PHE A 22 4.57 0.06 2.65
C PHE A 22 5.34 -0.97 3.51
N PRO A 23 5.74 -0.66 4.76
CA PRO A 23 6.42 -1.65 5.60
C PRO A 23 5.52 -2.83 5.97
N LEU A 24 4.21 -2.64 6.19
CA LEU A 24 3.31 -3.77 6.48
C LEU A 24 3.23 -4.76 5.32
N ASN A 25 3.11 -4.28 4.08
CA ASN A 25 3.06 -5.16 2.91
C ASN A 25 4.37 -5.95 2.75
N ILE A 26 5.53 -5.33 3.00
CA ILE A 26 6.82 -6.04 3.00
C ILE A 26 6.86 -7.10 4.11
N ILE A 27 6.46 -6.75 5.34
CA ILE A 27 6.40 -7.67 6.47
C ILE A 27 5.47 -8.84 6.16
N LEU A 28 4.32 -8.58 5.53
CA LEU A 28 3.37 -9.62 5.14
C LEU A 28 4.00 -10.59 4.13
N ILE A 29 4.68 -10.08 3.10
CA ILE A 29 5.37 -10.91 2.11
C ILE A 29 6.41 -11.80 2.80
N VAL A 30 7.21 -11.24 3.71
CA VAL A 30 8.22 -12.00 4.48
C VAL A 30 7.54 -13.07 5.34
N LEU A 31 6.47 -12.74 6.05
CA LEU A 31 5.70 -13.69 6.85
C LEU A 31 5.13 -14.83 6.02
N ILE A 32 4.58 -14.51 4.84
CA ILE A 32 4.02 -15.52 3.94
C ILE A 32 5.11 -16.44 3.40
N ILE A 33 6.30 -15.93 3.11
CA ILE A 33 7.42 -16.75 2.61
C ILE A 33 7.98 -17.66 3.72
N PHE A 34 8.18 -17.13 4.93
CA PHE A 34 8.89 -17.85 5.99
C PHE A 34 7.98 -18.69 6.90
N LYS A 35 6.70 -18.34 7.03
CA LYS A 35 5.82 -18.91 8.07
C LYS A 35 4.61 -19.65 7.52
N THR A 36 4.33 -19.57 6.22
CA THR A 36 3.18 -20.27 5.63
C THR A 36 3.44 -21.78 5.51
N PRO A 37 2.59 -22.64 6.10
CA PRO A 37 2.64 -24.09 5.90
C PRO A 37 2.23 -24.48 4.46
N GLU A 38 2.80 -25.56 3.92
CA GLU A 38 2.64 -25.94 2.50
C GLU A 38 1.18 -26.14 2.07
N GLU A 39 0.30 -26.55 2.98
CA GLU A 39 -1.14 -26.73 2.75
C GLU A 39 -1.88 -25.42 2.44
N MET A 40 -1.33 -24.27 2.83
CA MET A 40 -1.93 -22.94 2.58
C MET A 40 -1.25 -22.18 1.44
N LYS A 41 -0.36 -22.82 0.67
CA LYS A 41 0.39 -22.17 -0.43
C LYS A 41 -0.51 -21.54 -1.49
N THR A 42 -1.66 -22.15 -1.80
CA THR A 42 -2.61 -21.59 -2.79
C THR A 42 -3.22 -20.28 -2.32
N HIS A 43 -3.68 -20.21 -1.06
CA HIS A 43 -4.20 -18.97 -0.46
C HIS A 43 -3.11 -17.91 -0.28
N SER A 44 -1.89 -18.35 0.05
CA SER A 44 -0.73 -17.49 0.19
C SER A 44 -0.28 -16.84 -1.12
N ARG A 45 -0.52 -17.49 -2.26
CA ARG A 45 -0.28 -16.89 -3.59
C ARG A 45 -1.17 -15.67 -3.82
N ILE A 46 -2.45 -15.76 -3.45
CA ILE A 46 -3.41 -14.66 -3.59
C ILE A 46 -3.02 -13.50 -2.66
N LEU A 47 -2.62 -13.82 -1.42
CA LEU A 47 -2.12 -12.83 -0.45
C LEU A 47 -0.87 -12.10 -0.96
N ILE A 48 0.10 -12.81 -1.51
CA ILE A 48 1.30 -12.18 -2.11
C ILE A 48 0.91 -11.30 -3.29
N GLN A 49 0.04 -11.77 -4.19
CA GLN A 49 -0.46 -10.97 -5.30
C GLN A 49 -1.14 -9.69 -4.82
N ASN A 50 -1.94 -9.77 -3.76
CA ASN A 50 -2.60 -8.60 -3.17
C ASN A 50 -1.58 -7.60 -2.60
N CYS A 51 -0.58 -8.06 -1.86
CA CYS A 51 0.49 -7.19 -1.35
C CYS A 51 1.28 -6.51 -2.46
N VAL A 52 1.55 -7.22 -3.57
CA VAL A 52 2.21 -6.63 -4.75
C VAL A 52 1.32 -5.57 -5.38
N LEU A 53 0.01 -5.81 -5.47
CA LEU A 53 -0.96 -4.85 -5.99
C LEU A 53 -1.04 -3.59 -5.12
N ASP A 54 -1.05 -3.75 -3.80
CA ASP A 54 -1.06 -2.63 -2.85
C ASP A 54 0.20 -1.76 -2.99
N ILE A 55 1.37 -2.38 -3.15
CA ILE A 55 2.63 -1.66 -3.40
C ILE A 55 2.55 -0.89 -4.73
N LEU A 56 2.01 -1.49 -5.79
CA LEU A 56 1.80 -0.85 -7.09
C LEU A 56 0.86 0.36 -7.01
N ILE A 57 -0.23 0.24 -6.26
CA ILE A 57 -1.18 1.33 -6.03
C ILE A 57 -0.50 2.47 -5.27
N LEU A 58 0.25 2.16 -4.20
CA LEU A 58 1.02 3.16 -3.44
C LEU A 58 2.02 3.91 -4.33
N ILE A 59 2.75 3.21 -5.20
CA ILE A 59 3.68 3.83 -6.16
C ILE A 59 2.94 4.72 -7.16
N THR A 60 1.79 4.27 -7.67
CA THR A 60 0.98 5.05 -8.62
C THR A 60 0.46 6.33 -7.95
N GLN A 61 -0.01 6.25 -6.71
CA GLN A 61 -0.43 7.41 -5.92
C GLN A 61 0.72 8.38 -5.65
N LEU A 62 1.93 7.87 -5.36
CA LEU A 62 3.15 8.67 -5.26
C LEU A 62 3.44 9.44 -6.54
N PHE A 63 3.39 8.78 -7.69
CA PHE A 63 3.59 9.42 -8.99
C PHE A 63 2.55 10.51 -9.28
N VAL A 64 1.27 10.22 -9.05
CA VAL A 64 0.19 11.19 -9.26
C VAL A 64 0.38 12.42 -8.38
N GLN A 65 0.74 12.25 -7.10
CA GLN A 65 1.01 13.40 -6.23
C GLN A 65 2.25 14.20 -6.64
N VAL A 66 3.32 13.54 -7.06
CA VAL A 66 4.53 14.23 -7.55
C VAL A 66 4.22 15.04 -8.81
N VAL A 67 3.46 14.48 -9.75
CA VAL A 67 3.03 15.16 -10.98
C VAL A 67 2.15 16.37 -10.66
N ILE A 68 1.12 16.21 -9.81
CA ILE A 68 0.22 17.30 -9.42
C ILE A 68 0.96 18.44 -8.70
N LYS A 69 2.03 18.13 -7.96
CA LYS A 69 2.82 19.14 -7.23
C LYS A 69 3.81 19.91 -8.12
N THR A 70 3.96 19.50 -9.38
CA THR A 70 4.91 20.10 -10.34
C THR A 70 4.24 21.14 -11.28
N GLU A 71 2.91 21.21 -11.28
CA GLU A 71 2.12 22.30 -11.92
C GLU A 71 1.80 23.43 -10.91
#